data_AF-A0A7R9ZL78-F1
#
_entry.id   AF-A0A7R9ZL78-F1
#
_cell.length_a   1.000
_cell.length_b   1.000
_cell.length_c   1.000
_cell.angle_alpha   90.00
_cell.angle_beta   90.00
_cell.angle_gamma   90.00
#
_symmetry.space_group_name_H-M   'P 1'
#
loop_
_entity.id
_entity.type
_entity.pdbx_description
1 polymer ?
#
loop_
_entity_poly.entity_id
_entity_poly.type
_entity_poly.pdbx_seq_one_letter_code
_entity_poly.pdbx_strand_id
1 'polypeptide(L)'
;MWRNPFSFSQLSSNPIICVAAHHRRGGDCHGAFLPHMECVCYDRCPRCSVEFELDVSFDEVNPMRSEDDVLAPYTVTSKDLISTNETVAPAHFLSQDEQEESQDSGIAIVKMGPGQRLKLKAIARMGIAKEHAKWCPVAVATYRFWPVIEVNEEQMATLTMEQKQELVDCCADRILAIDDVTGSIVEAEDAWDNVTYTEELSFTQEMMKKRLEDDDFVTVRASTDRFIFVVESSGGMDADEIVFSALRVLKDRLLYLANEVENLKDAA
;
A
#
# COMPACT_ATOMS: atom_id res chain seq x y z
N MET A 1 5.41 39.15 14.52
CA MET A 1 5.60 38.35 15.76
C MET A 1 4.32 37.57 16.02
N TRP A 2 4.08 36.51 15.24
CA TRP A 2 2.95 35.61 15.40
C TRP A 2 3.52 34.22 15.68
N ARG A 3 3.28 33.71 16.89
CA ARG A 3 3.70 32.37 17.31
C ARG A 3 2.62 31.38 16.88
N ASN A 4 3.02 30.42 16.04
CA ASN A 4 2.26 29.19 15.77
C ASN A 4 1.95 28.45 17.07
N PRO A 5 0.70 28.04 17.34
CA PRO A 5 0.43 26.88 18.16
C PRO A 5 0.48 25.64 17.25
N PHE A 6 1.38 24.73 17.61
CA PHE A 6 1.65 23.45 16.98
C PHE A 6 0.39 22.70 16.53
N SER A 7 0.33 22.36 15.24
CA SER A 7 -0.60 21.35 14.71
C SER A 7 -0.08 19.96 15.08
N PHE A 8 -0.78 19.27 15.97
CA PHE A 8 -0.60 17.83 16.15
C PHE A 8 -1.26 17.10 14.98
N SER A 9 -0.49 16.88 13.92
CA SER A 9 -0.86 16.05 12.77
C SER A 9 0.26 15.06 12.52
N GLN A 10 0.35 14.01 13.35
CA GLN A 10 1.07 12.75 13.11
C GLN A 10 1.09 11.95 14.42
N LEU A 11 -0.08 11.45 14.83
CA LEU A 11 -0.09 10.11 15.43
C LEU A 11 -0.22 9.20 14.22
N SER A 12 0.82 8.41 13.93
CA SER A 12 0.67 7.27 13.01
C SER A 12 -0.54 6.50 13.51
N SER A 13 -1.56 6.43 12.69
CA SER A 13 -2.73 5.65 13.04
C SER A 13 -2.28 4.20 12.94
N ASN A 14 -2.06 3.55 14.08
CA ASN A 14 -1.69 2.15 14.07
C ASN A 14 -2.80 1.39 13.34
N PRO A 15 -2.49 0.69 12.24
CA PRO A 15 -3.48 -0.14 11.60
C PRO A 15 -3.98 -1.15 12.63
N ILE A 16 -5.26 -1.49 12.56
CA ILE A 16 -5.89 -2.45 13.47
C ILE A 16 -6.28 -3.64 12.61
N ILE A 17 -5.88 -4.83 13.05
CA ILE A 17 -6.20 -6.07 12.36
C ILE A 17 -7.46 -6.67 12.99
N CYS A 18 -8.38 -7.10 12.14
CA CYS A 18 -9.44 -8.03 12.50
C CYS A 18 -9.01 -9.44 12.07
N VAL A 19 -8.78 -10.29 13.06
CA VAL A 19 -8.26 -11.65 12.94
C VAL A 19 -9.45 -12.60 13.07
N ALA A 20 -9.77 -13.34 12.02
CA ALA A 20 -10.69 -14.48 12.17
C ALA A 20 -10.02 -15.52 13.09
N ALA A 21 -10.78 -16.11 14.02
CA ALA A 21 -10.26 -17.11 14.94
C ALA A 21 -9.38 -18.13 14.19
N HIS A 22 -8.11 -18.23 14.59
CA HIS A 22 -7.06 -19.11 14.03
C HIS A 22 -6.26 -18.63 12.80
N HIS A 23 -6.40 -17.38 12.35
CA HIS A 23 -5.56 -16.84 11.26
C HIS A 23 -5.04 -15.43 11.56
N ARG A 24 -3.73 -15.27 11.76
CA ARG A 24 -3.07 -13.97 12.07
C ARG A 24 -3.03 -12.97 10.90
N ARG A 25 -3.57 -13.35 9.75
CA ARG A 25 -3.75 -12.50 8.56
C ARG A 25 -4.88 -11.51 8.79
N GLY A 26 -4.74 -10.30 8.25
CA GLY A 26 -5.79 -9.30 8.35
C GLY A 26 -6.89 -9.54 7.35
N GLY A 27 -8.12 -9.72 7.84
CA GLY A 27 -9.28 -9.98 7.00
C GLY A 27 -10.22 -8.79 6.86
N ASP A 28 -11.12 -8.88 5.87
CA ASP A 28 -12.26 -7.96 5.75
C ASP A 28 -13.18 -8.07 6.98
N CYS A 29 -13.26 -6.97 7.74
CA CYS A 29 -14.07 -6.90 8.95
C CYS A 29 -15.54 -6.53 8.70
N HIS A 30 -15.96 -6.38 7.44
CA HIS A 30 -17.33 -6.01 7.06
C HIS A 30 -18.41 -6.96 7.61
N GLY A 31 -18.11 -8.26 7.76
CA GLY A 31 -19.03 -9.22 8.36
C GLY A 31 -19.02 -9.23 9.90
N ALA A 32 -17.95 -8.73 10.52
CA ALA A 32 -17.73 -8.75 11.96
C ALA A 32 -18.24 -7.49 12.66
N PHE A 33 -18.07 -6.32 12.01
CA PHE A 33 -18.47 -5.03 12.55
C PHE A 33 -19.36 -4.27 11.57
N LEU A 34 -20.32 -3.52 12.11
CA LEU A 34 -21.08 -2.55 11.35
C LEU A 34 -20.30 -1.24 11.22
N PRO A 35 -20.32 -0.58 10.04
CA PRO A 35 -19.82 0.78 9.93
C PRO A 35 -20.52 1.67 10.96
N HIS A 36 -19.79 2.57 11.62
CA HIS A 36 -20.39 3.39 12.68
C HIS A 36 -21.61 4.19 12.18
N MET A 37 -21.59 4.62 10.92
CA MET A 37 -22.67 5.38 10.28
C MET A 37 -23.93 4.54 9.99
N GLU A 38 -23.79 3.20 9.93
CA GLU A 38 -24.90 2.27 9.68
C GLU A 38 -25.45 1.66 10.98
N CYS A 39 -24.77 1.90 12.10
CA CYS A 39 -25.16 1.33 13.38
C CYS A 39 -26.26 2.17 14.06
N VAL A 40 -27.36 1.53 14.47
CA VAL A 40 -28.53 2.18 15.11
C VAL A 40 -28.33 2.44 16.61
N CYS A 41 -27.11 2.31 17.13
CA CYS A 41 -26.83 2.55 18.55
C CYS A 41 -26.69 4.05 18.86
N TYR A 42 -27.01 4.47 20.09
CA TYR A 42 -26.93 5.87 20.49
C TYR A 42 -25.50 6.43 20.57
N ASP A 43 -24.53 5.62 20.98
CA ASP A 43 -23.12 6.06 21.08
C ASP A 43 -22.15 4.95 20.66
N ARG A 44 -22.05 3.87 21.44
CA ARG A 44 -21.15 2.75 21.21
C ARG A 44 -21.82 1.43 21.57
N CYS A 45 -21.54 0.40 20.79
CA CYS A 45 -21.93 -0.97 21.11
C CYS A 45 -20.87 -1.95 20.59
N PRO A 46 -20.88 -3.21 21.07
CA PRO A 46 -19.90 -4.22 20.65
C PRO A 46 -19.90 -4.54 19.15
N ARG A 47 -20.95 -4.13 18.41
CA ARG A 47 -21.07 -4.36 16.96
C ARG A 47 -20.41 -3.27 16.10
N CYS A 48 -20.15 -2.08 16.63
CA CYS A 48 -19.64 -0.95 15.84
C CYS A 48 -18.36 -0.34 16.38
N SER A 49 -17.87 -0.83 17.53
CA SER A 49 -16.66 -0.31 18.14
C SER A 49 -15.94 -1.37 18.98
N VAL A 50 -14.62 -1.23 19.05
CA VAL A 50 -13.74 -1.97 19.95
C VAL A 50 -13.00 -0.98 20.84
N GLU A 51 -12.91 -1.26 22.13
CA GLU A 51 -12.15 -0.43 23.07
C GLU A 51 -10.75 -0.98 23.28
N PHE A 52 -9.77 -0.08 23.33
CA PHE A 52 -8.38 -0.34 23.68
C PHE A 52 -8.04 0.42 24.95
N GLU A 53 -7.44 -0.26 25.92
CA GLU A 53 -6.92 0.36 27.15
C GLU A 53 -5.39 0.38 27.11
N LEU A 54 -4.83 1.53 27.47
CA LEU A 54 -3.38 1.71 27.64
C LEU A 54 -3.16 2.37 28.98
N ASP A 55 -2.56 1.65 29.92
CA ASP A 55 -2.26 2.12 31.27
C ASP A 55 -0.85 1.67 31.66
N VAL A 56 0.12 2.56 31.49
CA VAL A 56 1.53 2.27 31.73
C VAL A 56 2.14 3.35 32.59
N SER A 57 2.79 2.97 33.68
CA SER A 57 3.58 3.86 34.54
C SER A 57 5.06 3.54 34.43
N PHE A 58 5.89 4.56 34.23
CA PHE A 58 7.34 4.39 34.18
C PHE A 58 7.85 3.74 35.48
N ASP A 59 7.41 4.25 36.64
CA ASP A 59 7.93 3.80 37.93
C ASP A 59 7.52 2.36 38.27
N GLU A 60 6.42 1.86 37.69
CA GLU A 60 5.97 0.47 37.85
C GLU A 60 6.74 -0.50 36.94
N VAL A 61 7.06 -0.08 35.71
CA VAL A 61 7.72 -0.95 34.70
C VAL A 61 9.24 -0.91 34.82
N ASN A 62 9.83 0.24 35.18
CA ASN A 62 11.28 0.42 35.20
C ASN A 62 12.05 -0.57 36.09
N PRO A 63 11.55 -0.99 37.28
CA PRO A 63 12.22 -2.00 38.10
C PRO A 63 12.32 -3.40 37.48
N MET A 64 11.52 -3.69 36.44
CA MET A 64 11.52 -5.00 35.75
C MET A 64 12.46 -5.04 34.54
N ARG A 65 13.11 -3.91 34.21
CA ARG A 65 13.98 -3.77 33.04
C ARG A 65 15.41 -4.22 33.35
N SER A 66 16.19 -4.47 32.31
CA SER A 66 17.62 -4.79 32.42
C SER A 66 18.39 -3.64 33.08
N GLU A 67 19.50 -3.95 33.78
CA GLU A 67 20.31 -2.92 34.45
C GLU A 67 20.79 -1.81 33.51
N ASP A 68 21.06 -2.16 32.24
CA ASP A 68 21.47 -1.23 31.19
C ASP A 68 20.35 -0.25 30.78
N ASP A 69 19.08 -0.65 30.97
CA ASP A 69 17.90 0.11 30.54
C ASP A 69 17.28 0.97 31.65
N VAL A 70 17.66 0.78 32.92
CA VAL A 70 17.04 1.45 34.09
C VAL A 70 17.15 2.97 34.00
N LEU A 71 18.23 3.48 33.39
CA LEU A 71 18.48 4.92 33.20
C LEU A 71 17.90 5.46 31.89
N ALA A 72 17.50 4.58 30.97
CA ALA A 72 16.96 4.97 29.67
C ALA A 72 15.45 5.28 29.77
N PRO A 73 14.95 6.26 28.98
CA PRO A 73 13.51 6.50 28.90
C PRO A 73 12.78 5.24 28.40
N TYR A 74 11.61 4.97 28.96
CA TYR A 74 10.79 3.83 28.56
C TYR A 74 9.95 4.22 27.33
N THR A 75 9.98 3.42 26.28
CA THR A 75 9.15 3.66 25.08
C THR A 75 7.88 2.84 25.18
N VAL A 76 6.74 3.51 25.35
CA VAL A 76 5.42 2.89 25.21
C VAL A 76 5.16 2.64 23.74
N THR A 77 4.70 1.44 23.40
CA THR A 77 4.51 0.97 22.03
C THR A 77 3.08 0.52 21.76
N SER A 78 2.77 0.20 20.52
CA SER A 78 1.49 -0.41 20.12
C SER A 78 1.20 -1.74 20.82
N LYS A 79 2.21 -2.47 21.31
CA LYS A 79 2.02 -3.73 22.05
C LYS A 79 1.38 -3.52 23.42
N ASP A 80 1.50 -2.32 23.99
CA ASP A 80 0.94 -1.98 25.30
C ASP A 80 -0.57 -1.69 25.23
N LEU A 81 -1.15 -1.63 24.01
CA LEU A 81 -2.59 -1.47 23.80
C LEU A 81 -3.33 -2.79 24.03
N ILE A 82 -4.13 -2.86 25.09
CA ILE A 82 -4.93 -4.03 25.44
C ILE A 82 -6.31 -3.90 24.80
N SER A 83 -6.65 -4.81 23.89
CA SER A 83 -7.97 -4.87 23.27
C SER A 83 -9.00 -5.50 24.18
N THR A 84 -10.23 -4.99 24.14
CA THR A 84 -11.41 -5.61 24.76
C THR A 84 -12.00 -6.75 23.94
N ASN A 85 -11.55 -6.94 22.69
CA ASN A 85 -12.04 -7.96 21.77
C ASN A 85 -10.88 -8.86 21.31
N GLU A 86 -11.01 -10.17 21.53
CA GLU A 86 -9.99 -11.18 21.20
C GLU A 86 -9.69 -11.27 19.69
N THR A 87 -10.63 -10.89 18.84
CA THR A 87 -10.48 -10.93 17.38
C THR A 87 -9.85 -9.66 16.81
N VAL A 88 -9.56 -8.66 17.64
CA VAL A 88 -9.07 -7.36 17.19
C VAL A 88 -7.83 -6.97 17.95
N ALA A 89 -6.74 -6.68 17.24
CA ALA A 89 -5.46 -6.31 17.82
C ALA A 89 -4.77 -5.23 16.96
N PRO A 90 -3.80 -4.48 17.51
CA PRO A 90 -2.95 -3.61 16.72
C PRO A 90 -2.19 -4.42 15.65
N ALA A 91 -2.12 -3.90 14.44
CA ALA A 91 -1.32 -4.48 13.37
C ALA A 91 0.16 -4.45 13.73
N HIS A 92 0.85 -5.55 13.46
CA HIS A 92 2.28 -5.63 13.73
C HIS A 92 3.03 -6.50 12.72
N PHE A 93 2.82 -7.81 12.75
CA PHE A 93 3.47 -8.77 11.85
C PHE A 93 2.44 -9.51 11.01
N LEU A 94 2.81 -9.85 9.78
CA LEU A 94 1.97 -10.60 8.86
C LEU A 94 2.06 -12.11 9.10
N SER A 95 3.18 -12.58 9.66
CA SER A 95 3.42 -14.00 9.93
C SER A 95 4.09 -14.25 11.29
N GLN A 96 4.01 -15.49 11.76
CA GLN A 96 4.70 -15.91 12.98
C GLN A 96 6.22 -15.94 12.78
N ASP A 97 6.68 -16.37 11.61
CA ASP A 97 8.11 -16.41 11.27
C ASP A 97 8.72 -15.00 11.31
N GLU A 98 8.03 -14.02 10.71
CA GLU A 98 8.43 -12.61 10.79
C GLU A 98 8.49 -12.11 12.24
N GLN A 99 7.49 -12.48 13.06
CA GLN A 99 7.48 -12.10 14.47
C GLN A 99 8.68 -12.68 15.23
N GLU A 100 9.03 -13.94 14.98
CA GLU A 100 10.12 -14.64 15.66
C GLU A 100 11.51 -14.15 15.22
N GLU A 101 11.64 -13.76 13.95
CA GLU A 101 12.88 -13.22 13.39
C GLU A 101 13.08 -11.72 13.68
N SER A 102 11.99 -10.98 13.86
CA SER A 102 12.07 -9.53 14.09
C SER A 102 12.58 -9.19 15.48
N GLN A 103 13.35 -8.10 15.57
CA GLN A 103 13.67 -7.42 16.83
C GLN A 103 12.71 -6.24 17.11
N ASP A 104 11.60 -6.15 16.36
CA ASP A 104 10.68 -5.03 16.46
C ASP A 104 9.79 -5.16 17.71
N SER A 105 9.76 -4.07 18.49
CA SER A 105 8.99 -3.95 19.73
C SER A 105 7.62 -3.30 19.54
N GLY A 106 7.23 -2.96 18.31
CA GLY A 106 5.96 -2.29 18.03
C GLY A 106 6.15 -0.81 17.72
N ILE A 107 5.06 -0.20 17.24
CA ILE A 107 5.07 1.21 16.85
C ILE A 107 5.18 2.07 18.11
N ALA A 108 6.24 2.87 18.22
CA ALA A 108 6.45 3.77 19.35
C ALA A 108 5.33 4.83 19.43
N ILE A 109 4.67 4.92 20.58
CA ILE A 109 3.60 5.88 20.86
C ILE A 109 4.17 7.10 21.60
N VAL A 110 4.86 6.87 22.71
CA VAL A 110 5.47 7.94 23.52
C VAL A 110 6.67 7.41 24.31
N LYS A 111 7.65 8.29 24.55
CA LYS A 111 8.75 8.01 25.49
C LYS A 111 8.45 8.64 26.85
N MET A 112 8.57 7.86 27.91
CA MET A 112 8.30 8.26 29.29
C MET A 112 9.58 8.25 30.13
N GLY A 113 9.66 9.19 31.07
CA GLY A 113 10.69 9.26 32.10
C GLY A 113 10.13 9.03 33.51
N PRO A 114 10.99 9.10 34.54
CA PRO A 114 10.59 8.90 35.94
C PRO A 114 9.42 9.78 36.38
N GLY A 115 8.49 9.22 37.15
CA GLY A 115 7.29 9.92 37.62
C GLY A 115 6.17 10.08 36.58
N GLN A 116 6.36 9.63 35.34
CA GLN A 116 5.35 9.74 34.28
C GLN A 116 4.48 8.48 34.18
N ARG A 117 3.19 8.69 33.90
CA ARG A 117 2.21 7.63 33.62
C ARG A 117 1.32 8.05 32.46
N LEU A 118 1.08 7.12 31.54
CA LEU A 118 0.13 7.27 30.46
C LEU A 118 -1.08 6.37 30.75
N LYS A 119 -2.27 6.98 30.85
CA LYS A 119 -3.54 6.25 30.95
C LYS A 119 -4.53 6.81 29.95
N LEU A 120 -4.97 5.99 28.99
CA LEU A 120 -5.99 6.36 28.02
C LEU A 120 -6.89 5.18 27.67
N LYS A 121 -8.07 5.53 27.14
CA LYS A 121 -8.99 4.60 26.49
C LYS A 121 -9.20 5.07 25.06
N ALA A 122 -8.86 4.21 24.10
CA ALA A 122 -9.04 4.44 22.68
C ALA A 122 -10.24 3.64 22.17
N ILE A 123 -11.02 4.22 21.26
CA ILE A 123 -12.18 3.56 20.65
C ILE A 123 -11.91 3.41 19.16
N ALA A 124 -11.74 2.17 18.71
CA ALA A 124 -11.65 1.84 17.30
C ALA A 124 -13.05 1.69 16.70
N ARG A 125 -13.25 2.27 15.52
CA ARG A 125 -14.49 2.21 14.75
C ARG A 125 -14.14 1.94 13.29
N MET A 126 -14.98 1.16 12.62
CA MET A 126 -14.89 0.96 11.18
C MET A 126 -15.35 2.23 10.46
N GLY A 127 -14.56 2.67 9.48
CA GLY A 127 -14.81 3.85 8.67
C GLY A 127 -14.20 3.72 7.28
N ILE A 128 -14.30 4.77 6.48
CA ILE A 128 -13.85 4.78 5.07
C ILE A 128 -12.73 5.79 4.84
N ALA A 129 -11.77 5.44 3.99
CA ALA A 129 -10.62 6.30 3.68
C ALA A 129 -11.02 7.70 3.14
N LYS A 130 -12.20 7.83 2.52
CA LYS A 130 -12.75 9.11 2.05
C LYS A 130 -12.99 10.11 3.20
N GLU A 131 -13.29 9.62 4.39
CA GLU A 131 -13.48 10.47 5.57
C GLU A 131 -12.15 10.80 6.25
N HIS A 132 -11.24 9.81 6.36
CA HIS A 132 -9.93 10.02 6.95
C HIS A 132 -8.89 8.99 6.48
N ALA A 133 -7.67 9.45 6.22
CA ALA A 133 -6.56 8.61 5.71
C ALA A 133 -6.20 7.42 6.61
N LYS A 134 -6.42 7.53 7.93
CA LYS A 134 -6.24 6.43 8.90
C LYS A 134 -7.04 5.16 8.60
N TRP A 135 -8.11 5.28 7.82
CA TRP A 135 -8.96 4.17 7.39
C TRP A 135 -8.58 3.64 6.00
N CYS A 136 -7.43 4.08 5.46
CA CYS A 136 -6.88 3.53 4.22
C CYS A 136 -6.18 2.19 4.53
N PRO A 137 -6.66 1.05 3.99
CA PRO A 137 -6.03 -0.25 4.22
C PRO A 137 -4.78 -0.48 3.35
N VAL A 138 -4.50 0.42 2.40
CA VAL A 138 -3.35 0.35 1.50
C VAL A 138 -2.35 1.44 1.82
N ALA A 139 -1.06 1.10 1.74
CA ALA A 139 0.04 2.05 1.66
C ALA A 139 0.21 2.54 0.21
N VAL A 140 0.16 1.62 -0.75
CA VAL A 140 0.24 1.90 -2.19
C VAL A 140 -0.84 1.10 -2.91
N ALA A 141 -1.57 1.76 -3.80
CA ALA A 141 -2.46 1.09 -4.74
C ALA A 141 -2.37 1.85 -6.07
N THR A 142 -1.64 1.27 -7.01
CA THR A 142 -1.38 1.88 -8.32
C THR A 142 -1.56 0.85 -9.42
N TYR A 143 -1.69 1.33 -10.65
CA TYR A 143 -1.66 0.50 -11.83
C TYR A 143 -0.89 1.19 -12.93
N ARG A 144 -0.37 0.37 -13.84
CA ARG A 144 0.21 0.82 -15.10
C ARG A 144 -0.24 -0.10 -16.22
N PHE A 145 -0.20 0.40 -17.43
CA PHE A 145 -0.50 -0.40 -18.61
C PHE A 145 0.67 -1.32 -18.92
N TRP A 146 0.39 -2.51 -19.45
CA TRP A 146 1.43 -3.38 -19.97
C TRP A 146 2.15 -2.68 -21.13
N PRO A 147 3.48 -2.57 -21.12
CA PRO A 147 4.20 -1.98 -22.23
C PRO A 147 4.24 -2.97 -23.41
N VAL A 148 3.87 -2.50 -24.60
CA VAL A 148 4.00 -3.22 -25.86
C VAL A 148 5.19 -2.60 -26.58
N ILE A 149 6.29 -3.36 -26.65
CA ILE A 149 7.53 -2.94 -27.30
C ILE A 149 7.58 -3.56 -28.69
N GLU A 150 7.56 -2.72 -29.72
CA GLU A 150 7.63 -3.12 -31.13
C GLU A 150 8.96 -2.66 -31.70
N VAL A 151 9.80 -3.61 -32.16
CA VAL A 151 11.08 -3.32 -32.81
C VAL A 151 10.88 -3.36 -34.33
N ASN A 152 11.27 -2.28 -35.03
CA ASN A 152 11.17 -2.20 -36.48
C ASN A 152 12.43 -2.81 -37.13
N GLU A 153 12.35 -4.08 -37.51
CA GLU A 153 13.48 -4.83 -38.09
C GLU A 153 14.09 -4.17 -39.34
N GLU A 154 13.28 -3.53 -40.18
CA GLU A 154 13.75 -2.90 -41.42
C GLU A 154 14.63 -1.67 -41.14
N GLN A 155 14.17 -0.79 -40.23
CA GLN A 155 14.95 0.38 -39.82
C GLN A 155 16.17 -0.05 -39.00
N MET A 156 16.03 -1.05 -38.15
CA MET A 156 17.12 -1.62 -37.35
C MET A 156 18.25 -2.23 -38.19
N ALA A 157 17.94 -2.76 -39.39
CA ALA A 157 18.94 -3.25 -40.32
C ALA A 157 19.81 -2.13 -40.93
N THR A 158 19.36 -0.87 -40.85
CA THR A 158 20.13 0.28 -41.35
C THR A 158 21.21 0.78 -40.39
N LEU A 159 21.14 0.36 -39.12
CA LEU A 159 22.04 0.78 -38.05
C LEU A 159 23.27 -0.12 -37.94
N THR A 160 24.41 0.47 -37.56
CA THR A 160 25.62 -0.29 -37.22
C THR A 160 25.49 -0.94 -35.83
N MET A 161 26.31 -1.95 -35.53
CA MET A 161 26.30 -2.58 -34.21
C MET A 161 26.62 -1.61 -33.07
N GLU A 162 27.46 -0.59 -33.33
CA GLU A 162 27.76 0.47 -32.36
C GLU A 162 26.52 1.31 -32.05
N GLN A 163 25.74 1.68 -33.07
CA GLN A 163 24.49 2.43 -32.90
C GLN A 163 23.41 1.58 -32.21
N LYS A 164 23.37 0.27 -32.48
CA LYS A 164 22.47 -0.65 -31.77
C LYS A 164 22.83 -0.71 -30.28
N GLN A 165 24.12 -0.75 -29.95
CA GLN A 165 24.57 -0.72 -28.55
C GLN A 165 24.21 0.61 -27.88
N GLU A 166 24.40 1.74 -28.57
CA GLU A 166 24.01 3.06 -28.05
C GLU A 166 22.51 3.16 -27.77
N LEU A 167 21.67 2.56 -28.62
CA LEU A 167 20.21 2.53 -28.42
C LEU A 167 19.81 1.70 -27.18
N VAL A 168 20.50 0.58 -26.94
CA VAL A 168 20.30 -0.25 -25.75
C VAL A 168 20.81 0.45 -24.49
N ASP A 169 22.00 1.05 -24.55
CA ASP A 169 22.65 1.71 -23.41
C ASP A 169 21.93 3.01 -23.00
N CYS A 170 21.24 3.66 -23.94
CA CYS A 170 20.41 4.83 -23.65
C CYS A 170 19.18 4.48 -22.81
N CYS A 171 18.72 3.23 -22.82
CA CYS A 171 17.60 2.81 -21.97
C CYS A 171 18.11 2.52 -20.55
N ALA A 172 18.00 3.48 -19.63
CA ALA A 172 18.32 3.26 -18.21
C ALA A 172 17.57 2.06 -17.61
N ASP A 173 16.31 1.86 -18.04
CA ASP A 173 15.42 0.77 -17.62
C ASP A 173 15.77 -0.59 -18.28
N ARG A 174 16.79 -0.64 -19.16
CA ARG A 174 17.28 -1.85 -19.87
C ARG A 174 16.16 -2.70 -20.49
N ILE A 175 15.23 -2.03 -21.15
CA ILE A 175 14.03 -2.65 -21.74
C ILE A 175 14.34 -3.38 -23.06
N LEU A 176 15.53 -3.13 -23.62
CA LEU A 176 16.05 -3.73 -24.84
C LEU A 176 17.30 -4.54 -24.53
N ALA A 177 17.49 -5.65 -25.24
CA ALA A 177 18.69 -6.47 -25.20
C ALA A 177 19.15 -6.80 -26.63
N ILE A 178 20.45 -7.05 -26.82
CA ILE A 178 20.98 -7.57 -28.08
C ILE A 178 21.06 -9.09 -27.96
N ASP A 179 20.54 -9.80 -28.95
CA ASP A 179 20.73 -11.24 -29.06
C ASP A 179 22.16 -11.52 -29.57
N ASP A 180 22.95 -12.22 -28.76
CA ASP A 180 24.34 -12.60 -29.06
C ASP A 180 24.48 -13.43 -30.34
N VAL A 181 23.42 -14.15 -30.75
CA VAL A 181 23.45 -15.05 -31.91
C VAL A 181 23.13 -14.30 -33.19
N THR A 182 22.08 -13.47 -33.19
CA THR A 182 21.59 -12.77 -34.39
C THR A 182 22.13 -11.35 -34.52
N GLY A 183 22.61 -10.74 -33.43
CA GLY A 183 22.98 -9.32 -33.38
C GLY A 183 21.78 -8.38 -33.57
N SER A 184 20.57 -8.88 -33.35
CA SER A 184 19.32 -8.13 -33.41
C SER A 184 18.92 -7.63 -32.02
N ILE A 185 18.23 -6.51 -31.96
CA ILE A 185 17.65 -6.02 -30.71
C ILE A 185 16.33 -6.75 -30.47
N VAL A 186 16.15 -7.24 -29.24
CA VAL A 186 14.94 -7.90 -28.75
C VAL A 186 14.46 -7.21 -27.47
N GLU A 187 13.20 -7.42 -27.13
CA GLU A 187 12.65 -7.04 -25.83
C GLU A 187 13.34 -7.83 -24.71
N ALA A 188 13.73 -7.15 -23.63
CA ALA A 188 14.29 -7.81 -22.44
C ALA A 188 13.21 -8.57 -21.66
N GLU A 189 13.55 -9.69 -21.01
CA GLU A 189 12.59 -10.55 -20.30
C GLU A 189 11.79 -9.79 -19.22
N ASP A 190 12.44 -8.88 -18.50
CA ASP A 190 11.83 -8.06 -17.43
C ASP A 190 11.49 -6.63 -17.89
N ALA A 191 11.39 -6.39 -19.20
CA ALA A 191 11.03 -5.07 -19.73
C ALA A 191 9.68 -4.61 -19.18
N TRP A 192 8.71 -5.52 -19.06
CA TRP A 192 7.40 -5.22 -18.50
C TRP A 192 7.46 -4.66 -17.07
N ASP A 193 8.50 -4.99 -16.28
CA ASP A 193 8.62 -4.48 -14.92
C ASP A 193 9.30 -3.11 -14.86
N ASN A 194 10.29 -2.90 -15.71
CA ASN A 194 11.17 -1.74 -15.59
C ASN A 194 10.75 -0.55 -16.46
N VAL A 195 9.96 -0.76 -17.52
CA VAL A 195 9.51 0.33 -18.42
C VAL A 195 8.78 1.41 -17.61
N THR A 196 9.46 2.53 -17.42
CA THR A 196 8.93 3.69 -16.70
C THR A 196 9.15 4.96 -17.51
N TYR A 197 10.36 5.18 -18.01
CA TYR A 197 10.73 6.42 -18.67
C TYR A 197 11.44 6.16 -20.00
N THR A 198 10.72 6.35 -21.10
CA THR A 198 11.21 6.09 -22.46
C THR A 198 11.58 7.36 -23.24
N GLU A 199 11.63 8.53 -22.59
CA GLU A 199 11.94 9.79 -23.28
C GLU A 199 13.37 9.83 -23.82
N GLU A 200 14.32 9.23 -23.10
CA GLU A 200 15.72 9.11 -23.54
C GLU A 200 15.81 8.25 -24.81
N LEU A 201 15.07 7.13 -24.86
CA LEU A 201 14.95 6.29 -26.05
C LEU A 201 14.37 7.08 -27.22
N SER A 202 13.28 7.83 -26.99
CA SER A 202 12.64 8.67 -28.01
C SER A 202 13.58 9.75 -28.56
N PHE A 203 14.40 10.36 -27.71
CA PHE A 203 15.35 11.39 -28.12
C PHE A 203 16.51 10.79 -28.94
N THR A 204 17.09 9.68 -28.46
CA THR A 204 18.22 9.02 -29.12
C THR A 204 17.85 8.46 -30.48
N GLN A 205 16.66 7.83 -30.61
CA GLN A 205 16.21 7.37 -31.92
C GLN A 205 16.01 8.51 -32.92
N GLU A 206 15.49 9.66 -32.48
CA GLU A 206 15.27 10.83 -33.34
C GLU A 206 16.60 11.41 -33.85
N MET A 207 17.66 11.38 -33.03
CA MET A 207 19.01 11.78 -33.46
C MET A 207 19.66 10.80 -34.44
N MET A 208 19.30 9.51 -34.36
CA MET A 208 19.84 8.45 -35.23
C MET A 208 19.14 8.37 -36.59
N LYS A 209 17.93 8.93 -36.70
CA LYS A 209 17.19 8.99 -37.97
C LYS A 209 17.95 9.79 -39.03
N LYS A 210 17.97 9.27 -40.25
CA LYS A 210 18.58 9.98 -41.40
C LYS A 210 17.66 11.08 -41.90
N ARG A 211 16.35 10.89 -41.82
CA ARG A 211 15.32 11.86 -42.15
C ARG A 211 14.31 11.93 -41.03
N LEU A 212 13.79 13.13 -40.76
CA LEU A 212 12.71 13.36 -39.78
C LEU A 212 11.42 12.59 -40.10
N GLU A 213 11.26 12.11 -41.35
CA GLU A 213 10.09 11.36 -41.81
C GLU A 213 10.26 9.83 -41.66
N ASP A 214 11.45 9.35 -41.29
CA ASP A 214 11.70 7.92 -41.12
C ASP A 214 10.99 7.41 -39.85
N ASP A 215 10.49 6.18 -39.90
CA ASP A 215 9.84 5.52 -38.76
C ASP A 215 10.82 5.31 -37.59
N ASP A 216 10.27 5.25 -36.37
CA ASP A 216 11.02 4.91 -35.16
C ASP A 216 11.62 3.52 -35.24
N PHE A 217 12.82 3.35 -34.67
CA PHE A 217 13.49 2.05 -34.56
C PHE A 217 12.79 1.14 -33.56
N VAL A 218 12.31 1.74 -32.46
CA VAL A 218 11.60 1.05 -31.39
C VAL A 218 10.39 1.89 -31.00
N THR A 219 9.21 1.30 -31.05
CA THR A 219 7.99 1.93 -30.58
C THR A 219 7.55 1.28 -29.27
N VAL A 220 7.39 2.09 -28.22
CA VAL A 220 6.82 1.65 -26.93
C VAL A 220 5.41 2.21 -26.81
N ARG A 221 4.42 1.32 -26.64
CA ARG A 221 3.01 1.71 -26.48
C ARG A 221 2.44 1.13 -25.20
N ALA A 222 1.47 1.82 -24.62
CA ALA A 222 0.64 1.27 -23.56
C ALA A 222 -0.43 0.35 -24.16
N SER A 223 -0.52 -0.90 -23.68
CA SER A 223 -1.65 -1.78 -23.98
C SER A 223 -2.96 -1.15 -23.48
N THR A 224 -4.06 -1.37 -24.18
CA THR A 224 -5.39 -0.86 -23.81
C THR A 224 -6.20 -1.85 -22.96
N ASP A 225 -5.76 -3.11 -22.89
CA ASP A 225 -6.50 -4.24 -22.31
C ASP A 225 -5.72 -4.98 -21.21
N ARG A 226 -4.41 -4.75 -21.07
CA ARG A 226 -3.55 -5.38 -20.06
C ARG A 226 -3.00 -4.35 -19.08
N PHE A 227 -3.16 -4.65 -17.80
CA PHE A 227 -2.80 -3.79 -16.69
C PHE A 227 -1.97 -4.55 -15.68
N ILE A 228 -0.98 -3.87 -15.11
CA ILE A 228 -0.15 -4.35 -14.00
C ILE A 228 -0.59 -3.55 -12.78
N PHE A 229 -1.15 -4.24 -11.78
CA PHE A 229 -1.56 -3.63 -10.51
C PHE A 229 -0.50 -3.89 -9.45
N VAL A 230 -0.18 -2.86 -8.67
CA VAL A 230 0.68 -2.97 -7.49
C VAL A 230 -0.13 -2.49 -6.29
N VAL A 231 -0.31 -3.40 -5.33
CA VAL A 231 -1.07 -3.15 -4.11
C VAL A 231 -0.20 -3.54 -2.92
N GLU A 232 0.12 -2.56 -2.09
CA GLU A 232 0.83 -2.72 -0.84
C GLU A 232 -0.13 -2.42 0.31
N SER A 233 -0.28 -3.38 1.21
CA SER A 233 -1.11 -3.22 2.41
C SER A 233 -0.44 -2.31 3.44
N SER A 234 -1.24 -1.60 4.24
CA SER A 234 -0.76 -0.93 5.45
C SER A 234 -0.61 -1.87 6.66
N GLY A 235 -0.92 -3.17 6.50
CA GLY A 235 -0.84 -4.20 7.53
C GLY A 235 -2.17 -4.48 8.25
N GLY A 236 -3.23 -3.71 8.00
CA GLY A 236 -4.56 -3.94 8.59
C GLY A 236 -5.36 -5.07 7.93
N MET A 237 -5.07 -5.35 6.65
CA MET A 237 -5.74 -6.37 5.82
C MET A 237 -4.75 -6.89 4.78
N ASP A 238 -4.78 -8.17 4.43
CA ASP A 238 -3.87 -8.71 3.41
C ASP A 238 -4.18 -8.10 2.01
N ALA A 239 -3.15 -8.01 1.15
CA ALA A 239 -3.27 -7.29 -0.11
C ALA A 239 -4.30 -7.91 -1.08
N ASP A 240 -4.41 -9.23 -1.11
CA ASP A 240 -5.42 -9.96 -1.89
C ASP A 240 -6.84 -9.71 -1.35
N GLU A 241 -7.03 -9.79 -0.04
CA GLU A 241 -8.30 -9.47 0.63
C GLU A 241 -8.75 -8.02 0.36
N ILE A 242 -7.82 -7.07 0.30
CA ILE A 242 -8.13 -5.68 -0.09
C ILE A 242 -8.71 -5.62 -1.50
N VAL A 243 -8.12 -6.34 -2.46
CA VAL A 243 -8.59 -6.37 -3.85
C VAL A 243 -9.97 -7.01 -3.95
N PHE A 244 -10.18 -8.15 -3.28
CA PHE A 244 -11.49 -8.81 -3.24
C PHE A 244 -12.56 -7.93 -2.58
N SER A 245 -12.21 -7.26 -1.48
CA SER A 245 -13.10 -6.32 -0.79
C SER A 245 -13.48 -5.14 -1.69
N ALA A 246 -12.53 -4.60 -2.46
CA ALA A 246 -12.79 -3.52 -3.40
C ALA A 246 -13.77 -3.95 -4.52
N LEU A 247 -13.58 -5.16 -5.08
CA LEU A 247 -14.48 -5.73 -6.08
C LEU A 247 -15.89 -5.97 -5.52
N ARG A 248 -15.98 -6.45 -4.28
CA ARG A 248 -17.25 -6.63 -3.57
C ARG A 248 -17.97 -5.29 -3.40
N VAL A 249 -17.29 -4.25 -2.90
CA VAL A 249 -17.86 -2.91 -2.73
C VAL A 249 -18.33 -2.32 -4.07
N LEU A 250 -17.57 -2.55 -5.16
CA LEU A 250 -17.99 -2.12 -6.49
C LEU A 250 -19.27 -2.84 -6.94
N LYS A 251 -19.32 -4.16 -6.78
CA LYS A 251 -20.50 -4.97 -7.08
C LYS A 251 -21.73 -4.49 -6.30
N ASP A 252 -21.59 -4.28 -5.00
CA ASP A 252 -22.69 -3.87 -4.12
C ASP A 252 -23.25 -2.50 -4.54
N ARG A 253 -22.38 -1.56 -4.94
CA ARG A 253 -22.80 -0.25 -5.48
C ARG A 253 -23.54 -0.35 -6.82
N LEU A 254 -23.08 -1.24 -7.71
CA LEU A 254 -23.75 -1.46 -9.00
C LEU A 254 -25.13 -2.10 -8.81
N LEU A 255 -25.25 -3.06 -7.90
CA LEU A 255 -26.54 -3.67 -7.54
C LEU A 255 -27.50 -2.66 -6.91
N TYR A 256 -26.99 -1.82 -6.00
CA TYR A 256 -27.79 -0.73 -5.43
C TYR A 256 -28.34 0.20 -6.53
N LEU A 257 -27.48 0.64 -7.45
CA LEU A 257 -27.89 1.50 -8.56
C LEU A 257 -28.91 0.81 -9.48
N ALA A 258 -28.71 -0.48 -9.78
CA ALA A 258 -29.65 -1.24 -10.62
C ALA A 258 -31.05 -1.30 -9.98
N ASN A 259 -31.13 -1.59 -8.68
CA ASN A 259 -32.39 -1.63 -7.93
C ASN A 259 -33.09 -0.27 -7.92
N GLU A 260 -32.36 0.82 -7.71
CA GLU A 260 -32.93 2.18 -7.76
C GLU A 260 -33.49 2.53 -9.15
N VAL A 261 -32.82 2.10 -10.22
CA VAL A 261 -33.31 2.27 -11.59
C VAL A 261 -34.58 1.45 -11.85
N GLU A 262 -34.68 0.23 -11.31
CA GLU A 262 -35.90 -0.59 -11.39
C GLU A 262 -37.07 0.06 -10.65
N ASN A 263 -36.86 0.53 -9.43
CA ASN A 263 -37.88 1.22 -8.64
C ASN A 263 -38.44 2.46 -9.35
N LEU A 264 -37.60 3.18 -10.10
CA LEU A 264 -38.04 4.35 -10.89
C LEU A 264 -38.87 3.96 -12.12
N LYS A 265 -38.64 2.79 -12.71
CA LYS A 265 -39.46 2.29 -13.82
C LYS A 265 -40.85 1.89 -13.34
N ASP A 266 -40.94 1.27 -12.18
CA ASP A 266 -42.22 0.82 -11.61
C ASP A 266 -43.08 2.00 -11.10
N ALA A 267 -42.45 3.15 -10.86
CA ALA A 267 -43.12 4.39 -10.44
C ALA A 267 -43.60 5.27 -11.62
N ALA A 268 -43.26 4.93 -12.86
CA ALA A 268 -43.60 5.68 -14.09
C ALA A 268 -44.73 5.03 -14.90
#